data_AF-A0A966DZ08-F1
#
_entry.id   AF-A0A966DZ08-F1
#
_cell.length_a   1.000
_cell.length_b   1.000
_cell.length_c   1.000
_cell.angle_alpha   90.00
_cell.angle_beta   90.00
_cell.angle_gamma   90.00
#
_symmetry.space_group_name_H-M   'P 1'
#
loop_
_entity.id
_entity.type
_entity.pdbx_description
1 polymer ?
#
loop_
_entity_poly.entity_id
_entity_poly.type
_entity_poly.pdbx_seq_one_letter_code
_entity_poly.pdbx_strand_id
1 'polypeptide(L)'
;MTTSHNKLPQMSDQIFLTDGGLETSLIFEKNIHLPEFAAFGLVESTSGQSVLKDYYADYLSIARDAGCGFILESPTWRANPDWGRKLGYDQDALRTANREAIALMQSIRRT
;
A
#
# COMPACT_ATOMS: atom_id res chain seq x y z
N MET A 1 -19.66 -6.23 14.35
CA MET A 1 -18.92 -7.09 13.40
C MET A 1 -19.67 -7.08 12.09
N THR A 2 -19.19 -6.37 11.08
CA THR A 2 -19.80 -6.37 9.75
C THR A 2 -19.34 -7.61 8.99
N THR A 3 -20.16 -8.66 9.01
CA THR A 3 -20.00 -9.88 8.23
C THR A 3 -20.30 -9.61 6.75
N SER A 4 -19.42 -8.88 6.07
CA SER A 4 -19.40 -8.89 4.60
C SER A 4 -18.70 -10.17 4.17
N HIS A 5 -19.48 -11.21 3.85
CA HIS A 5 -18.97 -12.42 3.19
C HIS A 5 -18.70 -12.09 1.73
N ASN A 6 -17.74 -11.20 1.47
CA ASN A 6 -17.21 -11.04 0.13
C ASN A 6 -16.47 -12.33 -0.23
N LYS A 7 -16.85 -12.96 -1.33
CA LYS A 7 -16.10 -14.07 -1.90
C LYS A 7 -14.63 -13.64 -2.01
N LEU A 8 -13.73 -14.41 -1.41
CA LEU A 8 -12.31 -14.15 -1.51
C LEU A 8 -11.87 -14.35 -2.97
N PRO A 9 -10.78 -13.71 -3.43
CA PRO A 9 -10.31 -13.85 -4.82
C PRO A 9 -10.18 -15.31 -5.27
N GLN A 10 -9.68 -16.20 -4.40
CA GLN A 10 -9.54 -17.64 -4.69
C GLN A 10 -10.87 -18.43 -4.78
N MET A 11 -12.01 -17.80 -4.51
CA MET A 11 -13.35 -18.41 -4.58
C MET A 11 -14.10 -18.03 -5.88
N SER A 12 -13.39 -17.45 -6.86
CA SER A 12 -13.91 -16.95 -8.13
C SER A 12 -12.96 -17.31 -9.26
N ASP A 13 -13.48 -17.48 -10.48
CA ASP A 13 -12.67 -17.61 -11.71
C ASP A 13 -12.21 -16.24 -12.24
N GLN A 14 -12.55 -15.15 -11.55
CA GLN A 14 -12.11 -13.79 -11.90
C GLN A 14 -10.59 -13.66 -11.71
N ILE A 15 -9.92 -13.10 -12.71
CA ILE A 15 -8.50 -12.76 -12.63
C ILE A 15 -8.34 -11.50 -11.77
N PHE A 16 -7.35 -11.52 -10.87
CA PHE A 16 -6.94 -10.38 -10.07
C PHE A 16 -5.50 -10.01 -10.37
N LEU A 17 -5.24 -8.73 -10.58
CA LEU A 17 -3.90 -8.18 -10.66
C LEU A 17 -3.41 -7.77 -9.26
N THR A 18 -2.10 -7.79 -9.09
CA THR A 18 -1.39 -7.13 -8.00
C THR A 18 -0.60 -5.96 -8.58
N ASP A 19 -0.11 -5.08 -7.72
CA ASP A 19 0.94 -4.15 -8.11
C ASP A 19 2.28 -4.87 -8.29
N GLY A 20 3.30 -4.09 -8.67
CA GLY A 20 4.67 -4.56 -8.86
C GLY A 20 5.51 -4.38 -7.59
N GLY A 21 6.51 -3.49 -7.67
CA GLY A 21 7.38 -3.17 -6.54
C GLY A 21 7.32 -1.69 -6.21
N LEU A 22 6.55 -1.34 -5.18
CA LEU A 22 6.34 0.05 -4.76
C LEU A 22 7.67 0.77 -4.54
N GLU A 23 8.51 0.28 -3.65
CA GLU A 23 9.77 0.94 -3.30
C GLU A 23 10.70 1.11 -4.50
N THR A 24 10.77 0.11 -5.39
CA THR A 24 11.58 0.20 -6.60
C THR A 24 11.07 1.27 -7.56
N SER A 25 9.76 1.33 -7.82
CA SER A 25 9.20 2.34 -8.72
C SER A 25 9.35 3.75 -8.12
N LEU A 26 9.12 3.92 -6.81
CA LEU A 26 9.32 5.21 -6.16
C LEU A 26 10.78 5.68 -6.24
N ILE A 27 11.76 4.80 -6.05
CA ILE A 27 13.18 5.16 -6.11
C ILE A 27 13.62 5.44 -7.55
N PHE A 28 13.37 4.52 -8.48
CA PHE A 28 13.98 4.58 -9.82
C PHE A 28 13.18 5.42 -10.81
N GLU A 29 11.86 5.48 -10.70
CA GLU A 29 11.01 6.22 -11.64
C GLU A 29 10.61 7.59 -11.10
N LYS A 30 10.46 7.73 -9.78
CA LYS A 30 10.02 8.97 -9.13
C LYS A 30 11.12 9.70 -8.36
N ASN A 31 12.33 9.12 -8.28
CA ASN A 31 13.49 9.70 -7.56
C ASN A 31 13.19 10.03 -6.09
N ILE A 32 12.31 9.25 -5.46
CA ILE A 32 11.96 9.42 -4.05
C ILE A 32 12.95 8.65 -3.19
N HIS A 33 13.60 9.36 -2.27
CA HIS A 33 14.47 8.72 -1.29
C HIS A 33 13.63 8.02 -0.22
N LEU A 34 13.86 6.72 -0.04
CA LEU A 34 13.23 5.89 1.00
C LEU A 34 14.29 5.39 1.97
N PRO A 35 14.42 6.00 3.17
CA PRO A 35 15.33 5.52 4.20
C PRO A 35 15.07 4.05 4.51
N GLU A 36 16.14 3.25 4.58
CA GLU A 36 16.04 1.81 4.78
C GLU A 36 15.03 1.14 3.82
N PHE A 37 14.89 1.61 2.57
CA PHE A 37 13.97 1.03 1.58
C PHE A 37 12.55 0.80 2.16
N ALA A 38 12.07 1.74 2.97
CA ALA A 38 10.82 1.61 3.70
C ALA A 38 9.83 2.69 3.25
N ALA A 39 8.73 2.28 2.61
CA ALA A 39 7.69 3.20 2.17
C ALA A 39 6.67 3.56 3.26
N PHE A 40 6.61 2.82 4.38
CA PHE A 40 5.53 2.98 5.37
C PHE A 40 5.49 4.38 6.01
N GLY A 41 6.62 5.08 6.12
CA GLY A 41 6.65 6.45 6.64
C GLY A 41 5.94 7.48 5.75
N LEU A 42 5.70 7.16 4.46
CA LEU A 42 4.98 8.06 3.55
C LEU A 42 3.52 8.28 3.98
N VAL A 43 2.94 7.37 4.78
CA VAL A 43 1.54 7.50 5.23
C VAL A 43 1.32 8.67 6.20
N GLU A 44 2.38 9.17 6.82
CA GLU A 44 2.30 10.20 7.87
C GLU A 44 2.06 11.62 7.34
N SER A 45 2.26 11.82 6.04
CA SER A 45 2.14 13.13 5.41
C SER A 45 1.14 13.11 4.26
N THR A 46 0.43 14.21 4.05
CA THR A 46 -0.50 14.35 2.92
C THR A 46 0.21 14.17 1.57
N SER A 47 1.42 14.69 1.42
CA SER A 47 2.22 14.52 0.20
C SER A 47 2.65 13.07 -0.02
N GLY A 48 3.11 12.37 1.03
CA GLY A 48 3.46 10.95 0.94
C GLY A 48 2.23 10.07 0.64
N GLN A 49 1.09 10.37 1.24
CA GLN A 49 -0.17 9.70 0.90
C GLN A 49 -0.58 9.95 -0.56
N SER A 50 -0.34 11.16 -1.10
CA SER A 50 -0.57 11.44 -2.52
C SER A 50 0.32 10.58 -3.41
N VAL A 51 1.62 10.51 -3.13
CA VAL A 51 2.57 9.65 -3.86
C VAL A 51 2.09 8.20 -3.89
N LEU A 52 1.65 7.68 -2.74
CA LEU A 52 1.12 6.31 -2.64
C LEU A 52 -0.15 6.15 -3.48
N LYS A 53 -1.11 7.08 -3.39
CA LYS A 53 -2.35 7.05 -4.18
C LYS A 53 -2.07 7.08 -5.68
N ASP A 54 -1.15 7.94 -6.12
CA ASP A 54 -0.77 8.06 -7.52
C ASP A 54 -0.16 6.75 -8.04
N TYR A 55 0.72 6.11 -7.25
CA TYR A 55 1.27 4.79 -7.57
C TYR A 55 0.17 3.72 -7.76
N TYR A 56 -0.79 3.62 -6.83
CA TYR A 56 -1.87 2.63 -6.98
C TYR A 56 -2.86 2.99 -8.09
N ALA A 57 -3.07 4.28 -8.38
CA ALA A 57 -3.97 4.73 -9.44
C ALA A 57 -3.55 4.21 -10.82
N ASP A 58 -2.24 4.18 -11.10
CA ASP A 58 -1.69 3.64 -12.35
C ASP A 58 -2.06 2.14 -12.52
N TYR A 59 -1.85 1.33 -11.48
CA TYR A 59 -2.21 -0.10 -11.51
C TYR A 59 -3.72 -0.36 -11.56
N LEU A 60 -4.51 0.45 -10.86
CA LEU A 60 -5.97 0.36 -10.90
C LEU A 60 -6.53 0.70 -12.29
N SER A 61 -5.89 1.63 -13.01
CA SER A 61 -6.25 1.90 -14.42
C SER A 61 -5.99 0.67 -15.27
N ILE A 62 -4.82 0.04 -15.14
CA ILE A 62 -4.46 -1.18 -15.90
C ILE A 62 -5.45 -2.31 -15.60
N ALA A 63 -5.80 -2.53 -14.33
CA ALA A 63 -6.77 -3.56 -13.95
C ALA A 63 -8.16 -3.31 -14.56
N ARG A 64 -8.60 -2.04 -14.58
CA ARG A 64 -9.87 -1.64 -15.19
C ARG A 64 -9.87 -1.88 -16.70
N ASP A 65 -8.80 -1.47 -17.38
CA ASP A 65 -8.67 -1.64 -18.83
C ASP A 65 -8.61 -3.13 -19.23
N ALA A 66 -8.01 -3.97 -18.38
CA ALA A 66 -7.94 -5.41 -18.54
C ALA A 66 -9.20 -6.16 -18.06
N GLY A 67 -10.20 -5.48 -17.49
CA GLY A 67 -11.41 -6.12 -16.93
C GLY A 67 -11.14 -7.05 -15.74
N CYS A 68 -10.04 -6.84 -15.02
CA CYS A 68 -9.60 -7.66 -13.89
C CYS A 68 -9.97 -7.04 -12.54
N GLY A 69 -10.04 -7.86 -11.50
CA GLY A 69 -10.01 -7.37 -10.12
C GLY A 69 -8.60 -6.89 -9.73
N PHE A 70 -8.47 -6.24 -8.58
CA PHE A 70 -7.17 -5.80 -8.06
C PHE A 70 -7.02 -6.14 -6.57
N ILE A 71 -5.86 -6.65 -6.17
CA ILE A 71 -5.49 -6.89 -4.78
C ILE A 71 -4.54 -5.77 -4.35
N LEU A 72 -5.01 -4.92 -3.44
CA LEU A 72 -4.19 -3.87 -2.83
C LEU A 72 -3.26 -4.46 -1.76
N GLU A 73 -1.95 -4.30 -1.93
CA GLU A 73 -0.97 -4.46 -0.87
C GLU A 73 -0.79 -3.14 -0.11
N SER A 74 -0.63 -3.17 1.21
CA SER A 74 -0.29 -1.95 1.97
C SER A 74 1.21 -1.71 1.95
N PRO A 75 1.72 -0.45 2.02
CA PRO A 75 3.15 -0.12 1.99
C PRO A 75 3.87 -0.48 3.30
N THR A 76 3.77 -1.72 3.78
CA THR A 76 4.14 -2.14 5.14
C THR A 76 5.18 -3.25 5.17
N TRP A 77 5.81 -3.60 4.03
CA TRP A 77 6.84 -4.64 3.95
C TRP A 77 7.96 -4.49 5.01
N ARG A 78 8.40 -3.24 5.30
CA ARG A 78 9.36 -2.93 6.38
C ARG A 78 8.75 -2.32 7.64
N ALA A 79 7.43 -2.32 7.79
CA ALA A 79 6.76 -1.77 8.98
C ALA A 79 6.75 -2.76 10.16
N ASN A 80 7.94 -3.25 10.57
CA ASN A 80 8.14 -4.14 11.71
C ASN A 80 9.16 -3.55 12.71
N PRO A 81 9.25 -4.08 13.96
CA PRO A 81 10.04 -3.45 15.03
C PRO A 81 11.54 -3.29 14.72
N ASP A 82 12.13 -4.18 13.93
CA ASP A 82 13.57 -4.14 13.66
C ASP A 82 13.94 -3.01 12.70
N TRP A 83 13.16 -2.80 11.64
CA TRP A 83 13.33 -1.63 10.75
C TRP A 83 12.79 -0.36 11.38
N GLY A 84 11.66 -0.43 12.10
CA GLY A 84 11.09 0.71 12.81
C GLY A 84 12.11 1.36 13.75
N ARG A 85 12.84 0.56 14.53
CA ARG A 85 13.90 1.05 15.42
C ARG A 85 15.02 1.79 14.68
N LYS A 86 15.43 1.30 13.50
CA LYS A 86 16.45 1.97 12.66
C LYS A 86 15.97 3.32 12.14
N LEU A 87 14.66 3.45 11.95
CA LEU A 87 14.00 4.66 11.45
C LEU A 87 13.48 5.58 12.56
N GLY A 88 13.74 5.26 13.84
CA GLY A 88 13.34 6.09 14.98
C GLY A 88 11.90 5.87 15.48
N TYR A 89 11.24 4.80 15.04
CA TYR A 89 9.89 4.44 15.50
C TYR A 89 9.93 3.64 16.79
N ASP A 90 9.07 4.02 17.73
CA ASP A 90 8.66 3.15 18.83
C ASP A 90 7.50 2.22 18.40
N GLN A 91 7.02 1.39 19.34
CA GLN A 91 5.95 0.43 19.04
C GLN A 91 4.61 1.08 18.72
N ASP A 92 4.30 2.23 19.33
CA ASP A 92 3.02 2.91 19.15
C ASP A 92 3.00 3.69 17.84
N ALA A 93 4.09 4.36 17.48
CA ALA A 93 4.29 4.98 16.18
C ALA A 93 4.20 3.93 15.07
N LEU A 94 4.86 2.78 15.22
CA LEU A 94 4.81 1.69 14.24
C LEU A 94 3.39 1.11 14.08
N ARG A 95 2.66 0.97 15.20
CA ARG A 95 1.25 0.55 15.20
C ARG A 95 0.37 1.54 14.46
N THR A 96 0.60 2.84 14.67
CA THR A 96 -0.12 3.92 13.99
C THR A 96 0.14 3.87 12.49
N ALA A 97 1.41 3.82 12.07
CA ALA A 97 1.78 3.76 10.64
C ALA A 97 1.14 2.54 9.92
N ASN A 98 1.14 1.36 10.55
CA ASN A 98 0.47 0.18 10.00
C ASN A 98 -1.06 0.39 9.86
N ARG A 99 -1.71 1.03 10.84
CA ARG A 99 -3.16 1.32 10.78
C ARG A 99 -3.48 2.35 9.70
N GLU A 100 -2.66 3.38 9.58
CA GLU A 100 -2.81 4.42 8.54
C GLU A 100 -2.59 3.85 7.14
N ALA A 101 -1.63 2.93 6.97
CA ALA A 101 -1.45 2.21 5.71
C ALA A 101 -2.71 1.44 5.30
N ILE A 102 -3.36 0.74 6.23
CA ILE A 102 -4.63 0.04 5.95
C ILE A 102 -5.78 1.01 5.70
N ALA A 103 -5.85 2.12 6.45
CA ALA A 103 -6.86 3.16 6.22
C ALA A 103 -6.72 3.76 4.81
N LEU A 104 -5.48 3.99 4.36
CA LEU A 104 -5.18 4.41 3.00
C LEU A 104 -5.66 3.38 1.97
N MET A 105 -5.38 2.09 2.17
CA MET A 105 -5.87 1.03 1.27
C MET A 105 -7.39 1.00 1.19
N GLN A 106 -8.08 1.18 2.33
CA GLN A 106 -9.53 1.28 2.36
C GLN A 106 -10.05 2.51 1.61
N SER A 107 -9.33 3.63 1.65
CA SER A 107 -9.69 4.84 0.91
C SER A 107 -9.54 4.63 -0.60
N ILE A 108 -8.44 4.02 -1.03
CA ILE A 108 -8.15 3.73 -2.44
C ILE A 108 -9.19 2.76 -3.00
N ARG A 109 -9.55 1.70 -2.26
CA ARG A 109 -10.58 0.72 -2.65
C ARG A 109 -11.96 1.35 -2.90
N ARG A 110 -12.25 2.53 -2.35
CA ARG A 110 -13.54 3.23 -2.49
C ARG A 110 -13.56 4.22 -3.66
N THR A 111 -12.46 4.37 -4.39
CA THR A 111 -12.31 5.27 -5.53
C THR A 111 -12.68 4.56 -6.83
#